data_AF-A0A940P6B4-F1
#
_entry.id   AF-A0A940P6B4-F1
#
_cell.length_a   1.000
_cell.length_b   1.000
_cell.length_c   1.000
_cell.angle_alpha   90.00
_cell.angle_beta   90.00
_cell.angle_gamma   90.00
#
_symmetry.space_group_name_H-M   'P 1'
#
loop_
_entity.id
_entity.type
_entity.pdbx_description
1 polymer ?
#
loop_
_entity_poly.entity_id
_entity_poly.type
_entity_poly.pdbx_seq_one_letter_code
_entity_poly.pdbx_strand_id
1 'polypeptide(L)'
;MDQLNAEYDAGNPKVTKVYEKNLYDLARLIYNLCTGSSVYCATLQCFRISEKAHKKLDDELRKLTGKEKPILLRFSSIDNTDAYRAGCALAIEKLFFETGGMLPGDTSL
;
A
#
# COMPACT_ATOMS: atom_id res chain seq x y z
N MET A 1 16.16 -5.30 14.05
CA MET A 1 15.93 -5.01 12.61
C MET A 1 16.09 -6.31 11.84
N ASP A 2 15.22 -6.58 10.87
CA ASP A 2 15.25 -7.82 10.10
C ASP A 2 16.60 -7.97 9.38
N GLN A 3 17.25 -9.13 9.57
CA GLN A 3 18.60 -9.43 9.08
C GLN A 3 18.75 -9.22 7.56
N LEU A 4 17.67 -9.44 6.81
CA LEU A 4 17.61 -9.22 5.37
C LEU A 4 17.77 -7.74 4.98
N ASN A 5 17.15 -6.82 5.73
CA ASN A 5 17.26 -5.39 5.48
C ASN A 5 18.68 -4.89 5.78
N ALA A 6 19.30 -5.39 6.85
CA ALA A 6 20.67 -5.03 7.21
C ALA A 6 21.67 -5.45 6.12
N GLU A 7 21.55 -6.67 5.59
CA GLU A 7 22.40 -7.18 4.50
C GLU A 7 22.18 -6.43 3.19
N TYR A 8 20.94 -6.03 2.90
CA TYR A 8 20.61 -5.21 1.73
C TYR A 8 21.18 -3.79 1.84
N ASP A 9 21.07 -3.18 3.02
CA ASP A 9 21.60 -1.85 3.28
C ASP A 9 23.13 -1.85 3.19
N ALA A 10 23.77 -2.90 3.72
CA ALA A 10 25.21 -3.17 3.60
C ALA A 10 25.67 -3.48 2.16
N GLY A 11 24.74 -3.71 1.22
CA GLY A 11 25.06 -3.91 -0.20
C GLY A 11 25.58 -5.30 -0.54
N ASN A 12 25.26 -6.33 0.25
CA ASN A 12 25.63 -7.71 -0.05
C ASN A 12 25.14 -8.11 -1.47
N PRO A 13 26.04 -8.41 -2.44
CA PRO A 13 25.65 -8.55 -3.85
C PRO A 13 24.61 -9.64 -4.10
N LYS A 14 24.66 -10.74 -3.34
CA LYS A 14 23.70 -11.84 -3.46
C LYS A 14 22.32 -11.44 -2.98
N VAL A 15 22.26 -10.77 -1.82
CA VAL A 15 21.00 -10.28 -1.25
C VAL A 15 20.42 -9.17 -2.12
N THR A 16 21.23 -8.18 -2.51
CA THR A 16 20.83 -7.07 -3.38
C THR A 16 20.17 -7.57 -4.67
N LYS A 17 20.79 -8.53 -5.37
CA LYS A 17 20.24 -9.05 -6.62
C LYS A 17 18.84 -9.66 -6.45
N VAL A 18 18.64 -10.47 -5.41
CA VAL A 18 17.36 -11.12 -5.16
C VAL A 18 16.33 -10.11 -4.65
N TYR A 19 16.75 -9.24 -3.74
CA TYR A 19 15.85 -8.29 -3.09
C TYR A 19 15.37 -7.22 -4.07
N GLU A 20 16.24 -6.67 -4.92
CA GLU A 20 15.84 -5.72 -5.97
C GLU A 20 14.90 -6.36 -6.99
N LYS A 21 15.11 -7.63 -7.36
CA LYS A 21 14.17 -8.35 -8.22
C LYS A 21 12.78 -8.45 -7.57
N ASN A 22 12.73 -8.80 -6.27
CA ASN A 22 11.46 -8.87 -5.54
C ASN A 22 10.77 -7.50 -5.47
N LEU A 23 11.52 -6.42 -5.24
CA LEU A 23 10.97 -5.06 -5.23
C LEU A 23 10.44 -4.66 -6.61
N TYR A 24 11.13 -5.04 -7.69
CA TYR A 24 10.67 -4.83 -9.05
C TYR A 24 9.36 -5.58 -9.35
N ASP A 25 9.28 -6.86 -9.00
CA ASP A 25 8.08 -7.67 -9.21
C ASP A 25 6.91 -7.15 -8.36
N LEU A 26 7.18 -6.69 -7.13
CA LEU A 26 6.19 -6.04 -6.27
C LEU A 26 5.68 -4.71 -6.85
N ALA A 27 6.56 -3.88 -7.40
CA ALA A 27 6.17 -2.63 -8.06
C ALA A 27 5.18 -2.88 -9.21
N ARG A 28 5.42 -3.94 -10.02
CA ARG A 28 4.52 -4.32 -11.11
C ARG A 28 3.18 -4.83 -10.60
N LEU A 29 3.19 -5.61 -9.53
CA LEU A 29 1.95 -6.07 -8.89
C LEU A 29 1.11 -4.89 -8.41
N ILE A 30 1.71 -3.94 -7.68
CA ILE A 30 1.04 -2.73 -7.20
C ILE A 30 0.49 -1.93 -8.39
N TYR A 31 1.31 -1.70 -9.41
CA TYR A 31 0.88 -1.00 -10.62
C TYR A 31 -0.35 -1.66 -11.27
N ASN A 32 -0.33 -2.97 -11.46
CA ASN A 32 -1.43 -3.70 -12.10
C ASN A 32 -2.72 -3.65 -11.26
N LEU A 33 -2.60 -3.78 -9.93
CA LEU A 33 -3.77 -3.68 -9.04
C LEU A 33 -4.35 -2.26 -9.03
N CYS A 34 -3.49 -1.24 -8.98
CA CYS A 34 -3.92 0.14 -8.96
C CYS A 34 -4.58 0.55 -10.28
N THR A 35 -4.00 0.16 -11.42
CA THR A 35 -4.57 0.43 -12.74
C THR A 35 -5.87 -0.35 -12.97
N GLY A 36 -5.92 -1.63 -12.59
CA GLY A 36 -7.12 -2.46 -12.70
C GLY A 36 -8.30 -1.94 -11.86
N SER A 37 -8.01 -1.37 -10.69
CA SER A 37 -9.02 -0.80 -9.79
C SER A 37 -9.21 0.72 -9.93
N SER A 38 -8.53 1.37 -10.88
CA SER A 38 -8.53 2.83 -11.07
C SER A 38 -8.22 3.64 -9.79
N VAL A 39 -7.29 3.14 -8.97
CA VAL A 39 -6.84 3.81 -7.73
C VAL A 39 -5.42 4.39 -7.89
N TYR A 40 -5.15 5.50 -7.19
CA TYR A 40 -3.87 6.22 -7.26
C TYR A 40 -3.07 6.17 -5.96
N CYS A 41 -3.49 5.36 -4.99
CA CYS A 41 -2.82 5.21 -3.70
C CYS A 41 -2.80 3.73 -3.32
N ALA A 42 -1.62 3.25 -2.92
CA ALA A 42 -1.42 1.91 -2.40
C ALA A 42 -0.82 1.99 -1.00
N THR A 43 -1.49 1.38 -0.03
CA THR A 43 -1.01 1.31 1.35
C THR A 43 -0.44 -0.07 1.62
N LEU A 44 0.85 -0.13 1.96
CA LEU A 44 1.54 -1.35 2.37
C LEU A 44 1.38 -1.57 3.88
N GLN A 45 0.63 -2.60 4.27
CA GLN A 45 0.46 -3.00 5.66
C GLN A 45 1.40 -4.14 6.02
N CYS A 46 1.96 -4.11 7.24
CA CYS A 46 2.87 -5.14 7.76
C CYS A 46 4.20 -5.32 7.00
N PHE A 47 4.59 -4.37 6.15
CA PHE A 47 5.90 -4.39 5.51
C PHE A 47 6.98 -3.85 6.47
N ARG A 48 8.01 -4.67 6.72
CA ARG A 48 9.22 -4.26 7.42
C ARG A 48 10.36 -4.16 6.41
N ILE A 49 10.43 -3.06 5.67
CA ILE A 49 11.51 -2.82 4.70
C ILE A 49 12.32 -1.59 5.12
N SER A 50 13.62 -1.58 4.79
CA SER A 50 14.47 -0.41 5.06
C SER A 50 14.06 0.79 4.20
N GLU A 51 14.49 1.99 4.60
CA GLU A 51 14.26 3.22 3.83
C GLU A 51 14.83 3.12 2.41
N LYS A 52 16.00 2.48 2.26
CA LYS A 52 16.63 2.20 0.96
C LYS A 52 15.74 1.32 0.09
N ALA A 53 15.16 0.26 0.66
CA ALA A 53 14.27 -0.64 -0.06
C ALA A 53 12.95 0.05 -0.43
N HIS A 54 12.41 0.87 0.46
CA HIS A 54 11.23 1.67 0.18
C HIS A 54 11.46 2.67 -0.97
N LYS A 55 12.56 3.43 -0.93
CA LYS A 55 12.90 4.36 -2.00
C LYS A 55 13.07 3.65 -3.34
N LYS A 56 13.73 2.49 -3.34
CA LYS A 56 13.88 1.64 -4.53
C LYS A 56 12.51 1.19 -5.07
N LEU A 57 11.59 0.80 -4.21
CA LEU A 57 10.23 0.41 -4.61
C LEU A 57 9.45 1.59 -5.21
N ASP A 58 9.50 2.76 -4.59
CA ASP A 58 8.88 3.99 -5.11
C ASP A 58 9.47 4.37 -6.47
N ASP A 59 10.80 4.30 -6.62
CA ASP A 59 11.49 4.56 -7.88
C ASP A 59 11.05 3.60 -9.00
N GLU A 60 10.94 2.29 -8.72
CA GLU A 60 10.46 1.32 -9.71
C GLU A 60 8.98 1.55 -10.06
N LEU A 61 8.14 1.94 -9.08
CA LEU A 61 6.73 2.23 -9.33
C LEU A 61 6.56 3.49 -10.20
N ARG A 62 7.33 4.55 -9.93
CA ARG A 62 7.32 5.79 -10.72
C ARG A 62 7.69 5.58 -12.19
N LYS A 63 8.60 4.65 -12.47
CA LYS A 63 8.93 4.29 -13.86
C LYS A 63 7.74 3.71 -14.62
N LEU A 64 6.82 3.05 -13.93
CA LEU A 64 5.62 2.45 -14.53
C LEU A 64 4.48 3.45 -14.69
N THR A 65 4.28 4.34 -13.72
CA THR A 65 3.14 5.28 -13.70
C THR A 65 3.38 6.56 -14.48
N GLY A 66 4.63 6.92 -14.75
CA GLY A 66 4.98 8.22 -15.35
C GLY A 66 4.75 9.40 -14.40
N LYS A 67 4.87 10.62 -14.92
CA LYS A 67 4.86 11.87 -14.12
C LYS A 67 3.47 12.45 -13.86
N GLU A 68 2.48 12.14 -14.68
CA GLU A 68 1.19 12.84 -14.65
C GLU A 68 0.21 12.29 -13.60
N LYS A 69 0.24 10.98 -13.33
CA LYS A 69 -0.61 10.33 -12.32
C LYS A 69 0.18 9.25 -11.56
N PRO A 70 1.14 9.64 -10.72
CA PRO A 70 1.91 8.67 -9.95
C PRO A 70 1.01 7.93 -8.95
N ILE A 71 1.19 6.62 -8.86
CA ILE A 71 0.62 5.86 -7.74
C ILE A 71 1.42 6.23 -6.49
N LEU A 72 0.71 6.74 -5.49
CA LEU A 72 1.30 7.10 -4.20
C LEU A 72 1.44 5.85 -3.35
N LEU A 73 2.68 5.54 -2.95
CA LEU A 73 2.96 4.47 -2.00
C LEU A 73 2.94 5.03 -0.57
N ARG A 74 2.22 4.37 0.33
CA ARG A 74 2.20 4.69 1.76
C ARG A 74 2.46 3.44 2.57
N PHE A 75 3.09 3.59 3.74
CA PHE A 75 3.03 2.55 4.76
C PHE A 75 1.81 2.75 5.64
N SER A 76 1.19 1.64 6.00
CA SER A 76 0.14 1.66 6.98
C SER A 76 0.73 2.07 8.34
N SER A 77 0.21 3.15 8.90
CA SER A 77 0.43 3.54 10.30
C SER A 77 -0.51 2.79 11.25
N ILE A 78 -1.36 1.91 10.72
CA ILE A 78 -2.42 1.21 11.45
C ILE A 78 -1.78 0.31 12.49
N ASP A 79 -1.86 0.76 13.74
CA ASP A 79 -1.72 -0.09 14.91
C ASP A 79 -3.03 -0.87 15.15
N ASN A 80 -3.04 -1.79 16.13
CA ASN A 80 -4.24 -2.60 16.42
C ASN A 80 -5.49 -1.74 16.74
N THR A 81 -5.31 -0.48 17.14
CA THR A 81 -6.36 0.49 17.46
C THR A 81 -7.07 1.01 16.19
N ASP A 82 -6.36 1.19 15.09
CA ASP A 82 -6.96 1.63 13.82
C ASP A 82 -7.78 0.51 13.14
N ALA A 83 -7.39 -0.76 13.33
CA ALA A 83 -8.21 -1.90 12.89
C ALA A 83 -9.54 -1.99 13.66
N TYR A 84 -9.52 -1.69 14.97
CA TYR A 84 -10.73 -1.59 15.78
C TYR A 84 -11.64 -0.44 15.31
N ARG A 85 -11.07 0.73 15.00
CA ARG A 85 -11.83 1.87 14.45
C ARG A 85 -12.48 1.55 13.10
N ALA A 86 -11.78 0.84 12.22
CA ALA A 86 -12.35 0.37 10.96
C ALA A 86 -13.53 -0.59 11.19
N GLY A 87 -13.40 -1.51 12.16
CA GLY A 87 -14.50 -2.38 12.59
C GLY A 87 -15.71 -1.60 13.13
N CYS A 88 -15.48 -0.56 13.93
CA CYS A 88 -16.55 0.32 14.40
C CYS A 88 -17.22 1.08 13.26
N ALA A 89 -16.46 1.61 12.29
CA ALA A 89 -17.02 2.30 11.13
C ALA A 89 -17.92 1.36 10.30
N LEU A 90 -17.49 0.12 10.10
CA LEU A 90 -18.25 -0.90 9.38
C LEU A 90 -19.53 -1.31 10.12
N ALA A 91 -19.46 -1.40 11.45
CA ALA A 91 -20.63 -1.63 12.29
C ALA A 91 -21.62 -0.47 12.25
N ILE A 92 -21.13 0.78 12.26
CA ILE A 92 -21.96 1.99 12.14
C ILE A 92 -22.63 2.02 10.75
N GLU A 93 -21.88 1.83 9.66
CA GLU A 93 -22.42 1.79 8.30
C GLU A 93 -23.54 0.75 8.18
N LYS A 94 -23.31 -0.46 8.70
CA LYS A 94 -24.31 -1.53 8.70
C LYS A 94 -25.55 -1.17 9.52
N LEU A 95 -25.36 -0.55 10.69
CA LEU A 95 -26.46 -0.11 11.55
C LEU A 95 -27.28 0.99 10.88
N PHE A 96 -26.63 1.95 10.20
CA PHE A 96 -27.30 2.97 9.39
C PHE A 96 -28.10 2.37 8.24
N PHE A 97 -27.54 1.40 7.51
CA PHE A 97 -28.24 0.72 6.41
C PHE A 97 -29.45 -0.11 6.90
N GLU A 98 -29.30 -0.85 8.01
CA GLU A 98 -30.36 -1.67 8.60
C GLU A 98 -31.48 -0.84 9.26
N THR A 99 -31.15 0.35 9.76
CA THR A 99 -32.12 1.27 10.39
C THR A 99 -32.81 2.22 9.39
N GLY A 100 -32.52 2.10 8.09
CA GLY A 100 -33.18 2.86 7.02
C GLY A 100 -32.55 4.22 6.70
N GLY A 101 -31.32 4.49 7.14
CA GLY A 101 -30.56 5.68 6.76
C GLY A 101 -29.89 5.54 5.40
N MET A 102 -30.16 6.49 4.50
CA MET A 102 -29.60 6.73 3.15
C MET A 102 -29.00 5.53 2.40
N LEU A 103 -29.64 5.18 1.28
CA LEU A 103 -29.11 4.20 0.34
C LEU A 103 -27.75 4.65 -0.23
N PRO A 104 -26.79 3.74 -0.46
CA PRO A 104 -25.51 4.06 -1.08
C PRO A 104 -25.74 4.68 -2.45
N GLY A 105 -25.32 5.93 -2.63
CA GLY A 105 -25.44 6.67 -3.88
C GLY A 105 -26.56 7.72 -3.94
N ASP A 106 -27.35 7.89 -2.87
CA ASP A 106 -28.37 8.94 -2.83
C ASP A 106 -27.75 10.27 -2.39
N THR A 107 -27.28 11.08 -3.35
CA THR A 107 -26.70 12.41 -3.10
C THR A 107 -27.68 13.55 -3.42
N SER A 108 -28.99 13.31 -3.39
CA SER A 108 -29.97 14.39 -3.57
C SER A 108 -30.10 15.22 -2.28
N LEU A 109 -29.29 16.28 -2.20
CA LEU A 109 -29.60 17.53 -1.50
C LEU A 109 -29.78 18.63 -2.55
#